data_AF-A0A9W8CNS7-F1
#
_entry.id   AF-A0A9W8CNS7-F1
#
_cell.length_a   1.000
_cell.length_b   1.000
_cell.length_c   1.000
_cell.angle_alpha   90.00
_cell.angle_beta   90.00
_cell.angle_gamma   90.00
#
_symmetry.space_group_name_H-M   'P 1'
#
loop_
_entity.id
_entity.type
_entity.pdbx_description
1 polymer ?
#
loop_
_entity_poly.entity_id
_entity_poly.type
_entity_poly.pdbx_seq_one_letter_code
_entity_poly.pdbx_strand_id
1 'polypeptide(L)' 'PAPWSRPPIGLDFQVLMFTASGLLVRFLKVFEKSNYQSVKWVRYMTKAGSYQIRI' A
#
# COMPACT_ATOMS: atom_id res chain seq x y z
N PRO A 1 -16.06 26.77 28.66
CA PRO A 1 -16.00 25.44 27.98
C PRO A 1 -14.54 25.10 27.62
N ALA A 2 -13.93 24.14 28.32
CA ALA A 2 -12.56 23.72 28.01
C ALA A 2 -12.53 23.13 26.58
N PRO A 3 -11.61 23.59 25.70
CA PRO A 3 -11.49 23.05 24.36
C PRO A 3 -11.06 21.58 24.43
N TRP A 4 -11.64 20.76 23.56
CA TRP A 4 -11.39 19.33 23.41
C TRP A 4 -9.89 19.00 23.48
N SER A 5 -9.44 18.37 24.57
CA SER A 5 -8.00 18.10 24.82
C SER A 5 -7.53 16.72 24.36
N ARG A 6 -8.31 16.01 23.54
CA ARG A 6 -7.99 14.63 23.15
C ARG A 6 -7.17 14.63 21.86
N PRO A 7 -5.89 14.24 21.88
CA PRO A 7 -5.10 14.13 20.66
C PRO A 7 -5.72 13.07 19.73
N PRO A 8 -5.56 13.21 18.40
CA PRO A 8 -6.04 12.20 17.45
C PRO A 8 -5.41 10.83 17.74
N ILE A 9 -6.21 9.76 17.63
CA ILE A 9 -5.74 8.39 17.74
C ILE A 9 -5.12 7.99 16.40
N GLY A 10 -3.82 7.71 16.39
CA GLY A 10 -3.13 7.16 15.23
C GLY A 10 -3.31 5.65 15.13
N LEU A 11 -3.50 5.14 13.90
CA LEU A 11 -3.55 3.70 13.63
C LEU A 11 -2.48 3.33 12.61
N ASP A 12 -1.74 2.25 12.90
CA ASP A 12 -0.84 1.60 11.96
C ASP A 12 -1.42 0.23 11.58
N PHE A 13 -1.41 -0.09 10.29
CA PHE A 13 -1.91 -1.35 9.77
C PHE A 13 -1.24 -1.72 8.46
N GLN A 14 -1.28 -3.02 8.13
CA GLN A 14 -0.82 -3.54 6.87
C GLN A 14 -1.79 -4.61 6.35
N VAL A 15 -2.26 -4.42 5.12
CA VAL A 15 -3.12 -5.38 4.42
C VAL A 15 -2.34 -5.96 3.26
N LEU A 16 -2.09 -7.27 3.33
CA LEU A 16 -1.38 -8.02 2.30
C LEU A 16 -2.31 -8.32 1.12
N MET A 17 -1.74 -8.35 -0.08
CA MET A 17 -2.44 -8.67 -1.34
C MET A 17 -3.68 -7.79 -1.61
N PHE A 18 -3.71 -6.58 -1.05
CA PHE A 18 -4.81 -5.63 -1.22
C PHE A 18 -4.29 -4.27 -1.71
N THR A 19 -5.08 -3.62 -2.57
CA THR A 19 -4.81 -2.30 -3.15
C THR A 19 -6.00 -1.38 -2.95
N ALA A 20 -5.85 -0.36 -2.10
CA ALA A 20 -6.92 0.62 -1.85
C ALA A 20 -7.17 1.56 -3.05
N SER A 21 -6.15 1.82 -3.88
CA SER A 21 -6.27 2.70 -5.05
C SER A 21 -6.84 2.01 -6.28
N GLY A 22 -7.00 0.68 -6.26
CA GLY A 22 -7.37 -0.10 -7.44
C GLY A 22 -6.23 -0.26 -8.47
N LEU A 23 -4.99 0.12 -8.12
CA LEU A 23 -3.84 -0.06 -9.00
C LEU A 23 -3.65 -1.54 -9.36
N LEU A 24 -3.62 -1.83 -10.65
CA LEU A 24 -3.41 -3.16 -11.21
C LEU A 24 -2.26 -3.15 -12.21
N VAL A 25 -1.21 -3.93 -11.93
CA VAL A 25 -0.13 -4.20 -12.88
C VAL A 25 -0.63 -5.15 -13.96
N ARG A 26 -0.89 -4.62 -15.16
CA ARG A 26 -1.36 -5.41 -16.32
C ARG A 26 -0.22 -6.16 -17.02
N PHE A 27 0.94 -5.53 -17.15
CA PHE A 27 2.07 -6.08 -17.89
C PHE A 27 3.39 -5.76 -17.21
N LEU A 28 4.28 -6.75 -17.12
CA LEU A 28 5.67 -6.59 -16.76
C LEU A 28 6.51 -7.13 -17.91
N LYS A 29 6.98 -6.23 -18.79
CA LYS A 29 7.75 -6.60 -19.99
C LYS A 29 9.25 -6.53 -19.68
N VAL A 30 9.95 -7.62 -19.95
CA VAL A 30 11.40 -7.73 -19.80
C VAL A 30 12.01 -7.79 -21.20
N PHE A 31 12.97 -6.92 -21.51
CA PHE A 31 13.72 -6.93 -22.76
C PHE A 31 15.14 -7.41 -22.47
N GLU A 32 15.55 -8.48 -23.14
CA GLU A 32 16.78 -9.20 -22.82
C GLU A 32 17.34 -9.83 -24.10
N LYS A 33 18.68 -9.89 -24.24
CA LYS A 33 19.37 -10.30 -25.47
C LYS A 33 19.81 -11.78 -25.46
N SER A 34 20.07 -12.33 -24.28
CA SER A 34 20.52 -13.70 -23.99
C SER A 34 19.38 -14.73 -23.93
N ASN A 35 18.14 -14.30 -24.19
CA ASN A 35 16.92 -15.11 -24.22
C ASN A 35 16.64 -15.92 -22.93
N TYR A 36 17.07 -15.45 -21.76
CA TYR A 36 16.81 -16.18 -20.51
C TYR A 36 15.36 -15.97 -20.01
N GLN A 37 14.79 -16.98 -19.36
CA GLN A 37 13.44 -16.91 -18.79
C GLN A 37 13.41 -16.12 -17.48
N SER A 38 12.69 -15.00 -17.48
CA SER A 38 12.53 -14.13 -16.30
C SER A 38 11.27 -14.45 -15.51
N VAL A 39 11.46 -14.75 -14.22
CA VAL A 39 10.36 -14.87 -13.25
C VAL A 39 9.80 -13.48 -12.95
N LYS A 40 8.49 -13.35 -13.05
CA LYS A 40 7.76 -12.10 -12.88
C LYS A 40 6.74 -12.28 -11.76
N TRP A 41 6.85 -11.47 -10.72
CA TRP A 41 5.97 -11.53 -9.55
C TRP A 41 5.50 -10.12 -9.17
N VAL A 42 4.31 -10.05 -8.59
CA VAL A 42 3.74 -8.82 -8.07
C VAL A 42 3.18 -9.10 -6.69
N ARG A 43 3.43 -8.19 -5.75
CA ARG A 43 2.82 -8.20 -4.42
C ARG A 43 2.18 -6.84 -4.18
N TYR A 44 0.90 -6.86 -3.88
CA TYR A 44 0.19 -5.68 -3.40
C TYR A 44 0.23 -5.61 -1.89
N MET A 45 0.31 -4.40 -1.36
CA MET A 45 0.31 -4.16 0.07
C MET A 45 -0.19 -2.75 0.32
N THR A 46 -1.22 -2.63 1.14
CA THR A 46 -1.70 -1.34 1.63
C THR A 46 -1.21 -1.16 3.05
N LYS A 47 -0.59 -0.02 3.34
CA LYS A 47 -0.12 0.36 4.68
C LYS A 47 -0.81 1.64 5.13
N ALA A 48 -0.92 1.80 6.44
CA ALA A 48 -1.31 3.09 7.00
C ALA A 48 -0.30 4.17 6.60
N GLY A 49 -0.81 5.30 6.09
CA GLY A 49 -0.06 6.55 6.06
C GLY A 49 -0.26 7.31 7.37
N SER A 50 -0.59 8.60 7.30
CA SER A 50 -1.12 9.33 8.47
C SER A 50 -2.62 9.02 8.64
N TYR A 51 -2.95 7.87 9.24
CA TYR A 51 -4.32 7.50 9.54
C TYR A 51 -4.67 7.91 10.98
N GLN A 52 -5.44 9.00 11.11
CA GLN A 52 -5.82 9.59 12.39
C GLN A 52 -7.34 9.61 12.57
N ILE A 53 -7.82 9.14 13.72
CA ILE A 53 -9.21 9.23 14.13
C ILE A 53 -9.33 10.31 15.21
N ARG A 54 -10.24 11.25 15.00
CA ARG A 54 -10.66 12.21 16.03
C ARG A 54 -12.04 11.78 16.53
N ILE A 55 -12.12 11.52 17.83
CA ILE A 55 -13.40 11.33 18.55
C ILE A 55 -13.88 12.70 18.99
#